data_AF-A0A3C1WI11-F1
#
_entry.id   AF-A0A3C1WI11-F1
#
_cell.length_a   1.000
_cell.length_b   1.000
_cell.length_c   1.000
_cell.angle_alpha   90.00
_cell.angle_beta   90.00
_cell.angle_gamma   90.00
#
_symmetry.space_group_name_H-M   'P 1'
#
loop_
_entity.id
_entity.type
_entity.pdbx_description
1 polymer ?
#
loop_
_entity_poly.entity_id
_entity_poly.type
_entity_poly.pdbx_seq_one_letter_code
_entity_poly.pdbx_strand_id
1 'polypeptide(L)'
;MPLKLGRNNEREEVFLMPAKKATAICGGFASVLFLSGCSALPDMSPEPGTYVNFSAGRRLYVNDSAANDSLSAGFARNGVYFVMQPGKNYSVRFADTTLLAGDRLDFYSITGGSSSKVGTLDPAASQNGVKVFNLPASARSSWSYFFAKLQPIDSIAGAAKRIKRVRLLPSASQAEAHTLKVHLFLVGTFQRVSETGKAAFASALLGKLKSLLQRYDITVDTSSEVVQPELGRVSVAFSSTFTNLPGNRVANAVNIYMVDSISAANLSPGKFVLGFSPREVVDLSQDPTSRVVLAARADSMTLASTAAHEMGHFFGLRHPSATSADLQTDNDQGNRDDGLHSTGFCQDMALTKMAAFYRTEAETSDGKGYCLRISASNCPSSCSGDLRNLMFAYACSGVVQDSLTSEQQAIERQNMALLQGK
;
A
#
# COMPACT_ATOMS: atom_id res chain seq x y z
N MET A 1 -49.96 27.96 -41.16
CA MET A 1 -49.00 27.37 -42.12
C MET A 1 -48.10 26.40 -41.36
N PRO A 2 -48.17 25.08 -41.58
CA PRO A 2 -47.31 24.11 -40.91
C PRO A 2 -46.11 23.75 -41.80
N LEU A 3 -44.92 23.70 -41.19
CA LEU A 3 -43.67 23.26 -41.81
C LEU A 3 -43.53 21.73 -41.67
N LYS A 4 -43.35 21.04 -42.80
CA LYS A 4 -43.08 19.60 -42.91
C LYS A 4 -41.63 19.30 -42.54
N LEU A 5 -41.43 18.33 -41.64
CA LEU A 5 -40.15 17.65 -41.39
C LEU A 5 -40.04 16.42 -42.30
N GLY A 6 -39.05 16.40 -43.19
CA GLY A 6 -38.69 15.23 -43.99
C GLY A 6 -37.75 14.30 -43.22
N ARG A 7 -38.10 13.01 -43.13
CA ARG A 7 -37.22 11.93 -42.68
C ARG A 7 -36.60 11.27 -43.91
N ASN A 8 -35.27 11.23 -43.97
CA ASN A 8 -34.54 10.39 -44.92
C ASN A 8 -34.26 9.03 -44.26
N ASN A 9 -34.67 7.95 -44.94
CA ASN A 9 -34.31 6.58 -44.65
C ASN A 9 -33.08 6.22 -45.48
N GLU A 10 -31.94 5.95 -44.84
CA GLU A 10 -30.81 5.29 -45.50
C GLU A 10 -30.83 3.80 -45.15
N ARG A 11 -30.75 2.98 -46.21
CA ARG A 11 -30.71 1.52 -46.17
C ARG A 11 -29.26 1.09 -45.92
N GLU A 12 -29.05 0.23 -44.93
CA GLU A 12 -27.82 -0.55 -44.79
C GLU A 12 -27.86 -1.74 -45.77
N GLU A 13 -26.89 -1.79 -46.70
CA GLU A 13 -26.61 -2.97 -47.51
C GLU A 13 -25.69 -3.93 -46.73
N VAL A 14 -26.20 -5.14 -46.49
CA VAL A 14 -25.46 -6.26 -45.90
C VAL A 14 -24.64 -6.93 -47.00
N PHE A 15 -23.30 -6.79 -46.93
CA PHE A 15 -22.37 -7.46 -47.84
C PHE A 15 -22.00 -8.85 -47.30
N LEU A 16 -22.57 -9.89 -47.90
CA LEU A 16 -22.22 -11.31 -47.67
C LEU A 16 -20.99 -11.68 -48.53
N MET A 17 -19.89 -12.09 -47.89
CA MET A 17 -18.77 -12.76 -48.59
C MET A 17 -18.93 -14.29 -48.58
N PRO A 18 -18.62 -14.99 -49.69
CA PRO A 18 -18.73 -16.44 -49.77
C PRO A 18 -17.48 -17.16 -49.23
N ALA A 19 -17.75 -18.30 -48.59
CA ALA A 19 -16.79 -19.29 -48.14
C ALA A 19 -15.96 -19.89 -49.29
N LYS A 20 -14.65 -20.00 -49.12
CA LYS A 20 -13.79 -20.85 -49.95
C LYS A 20 -13.28 -22.04 -49.15
N LYS A 21 -13.44 -23.22 -49.77
CA LYS A 21 -13.05 -24.53 -49.28
C LYS A 21 -11.54 -24.78 -49.43
N ALA A 22 -11.10 -25.68 -48.55
CA ALA A 22 -9.81 -26.34 -48.38
C ALA A 22 -8.98 -26.66 -49.63
N THR A 23 -7.65 -26.66 -49.45
CA THR A 23 -6.76 -27.64 -50.10
C THR A 23 -5.61 -27.98 -49.15
N ALA A 24 -5.48 -29.27 -48.85
CA ALA A 24 -4.40 -29.87 -48.09
C ALA A 24 -3.21 -30.14 -49.01
N ILE A 25 -1.99 -29.86 -48.54
CA ILE A 25 -0.75 -30.39 -49.12
C ILE A 25 0.12 -30.90 -47.97
N CYS A 26 0.29 -32.22 -47.94
CA CYS A 26 1.36 -32.91 -47.23
C CYS A 26 2.70 -32.67 -47.92
N GLY A 27 3.72 -32.30 -47.17
CA GLY A 27 5.10 -32.21 -47.64
C GLY A 27 6.03 -32.09 -46.46
N GLY A 28 6.38 -33.23 -45.87
CA GLY A 28 7.29 -33.29 -44.73
C GLY A 28 8.69 -32.83 -45.11
N PHE A 29 9.33 -32.12 -44.18
CA PHE A 29 10.77 -32.22 -43.99
C PHE A 29 11.05 -32.12 -42.49
N ALA A 30 11.75 -33.15 -42.03
CA ALA A 30 12.28 -33.25 -40.68
C ALA A 30 13.18 -32.05 -40.39
N SER A 31 12.94 -31.41 -39.24
CA SER A 31 13.95 -30.62 -38.56
C SER A 31 13.81 -30.88 -37.07
N VAL A 32 14.75 -31.70 -36.63
CA VAL A 32 15.14 -32.02 -35.27
C VAL A 32 15.24 -30.74 -34.44
N LEU A 33 14.46 -30.68 -33.35
CA LEU A 33 14.76 -30.10 -32.03
C LEU A 33 13.43 -30.00 -31.25
N PHE A 34 13.49 -30.09 -29.92
CA PHE A 34 12.36 -30.10 -28.96
C PHE A 34 11.77 -31.48 -28.60
N LEU A 35 12.65 -32.42 -28.23
CA LEU A 35 12.36 -33.38 -27.16
C LEU A 35 13.19 -32.97 -25.93
N SER A 36 12.65 -32.04 -25.16
CA SER A 36 13.02 -31.83 -23.76
C SER A 36 11.72 -31.58 -23.01
N GLY A 37 11.37 -32.52 -22.14
CA GLY A 37 10.07 -32.63 -21.52
C GLY A 37 9.60 -31.35 -20.83
N CYS A 38 8.28 -31.18 -20.85
CA CYS A 38 7.58 -30.47 -19.79
C CYS A 38 7.85 -31.24 -18.49
N SER A 39 8.99 -31.00 -17.85
CA SER A 39 9.05 -31.18 -16.40
C SER A 39 8.00 -30.23 -15.86
N ALA A 40 7.01 -30.78 -15.15
CA ALA A 40 6.20 -30.01 -14.24
C ALA A 40 7.14 -29.05 -13.51
N LEU A 41 6.86 -27.74 -13.62
CA LEU A 41 7.49 -26.78 -12.72
C LEU A 41 7.32 -27.38 -11.32
N PRO A 42 8.41 -27.53 -10.54
CA PRO A 42 8.28 -27.98 -9.18
C PRO A 42 7.25 -27.06 -8.54
N ASP A 43 6.15 -27.65 -8.10
CA ASP A 43 5.23 -26.99 -7.21
C ASP A 43 6.07 -26.60 -5.99
N MET A 44 6.49 -25.34 -5.97
CA MET A 44 7.21 -24.76 -4.85
C MET A 44 6.22 -24.38 -3.75
N SER A 45 4.99 -24.93 -3.77
CA SER A 45 4.21 -25.01 -2.56
C SER A 45 5.02 -25.81 -1.52
N PRO A 46 5.31 -25.22 -0.36
CA PRO A 46 6.05 -25.91 0.68
C PRO A 46 5.32 -27.20 1.06
N GLU A 47 6.06 -28.29 1.28
CA GLU A 47 5.50 -29.56 1.71
C GLU A 47 4.50 -29.36 2.86
N PRO A 48 3.28 -29.94 2.77
CA PRO A 48 2.28 -29.85 3.81
C PRO A 48 2.73 -30.68 5.02
N GLY A 49 3.44 -30.04 5.96
CA GLY A 49 3.99 -30.77 7.11
C GLY A 49 4.25 -29.99 8.39
N THR A 50 4.70 -28.73 8.35
CA THR A 50 5.01 -27.96 9.58
C THR A 50 4.83 -26.45 9.49
N TYR A 51 4.29 -25.93 8.39
CA TYR A 51 3.95 -24.53 8.30
C TYR A 51 2.66 -24.28 9.07
N VAL A 52 2.76 -23.56 10.18
CA VAL A 52 1.57 -22.86 10.67
C VAL A 52 1.25 -21.84 9.57
N ASN A 53 0.16 -22.08 8.84
CA ASN A 53 -0.36 -21.16 7.83
C ASN A 53 -0.87 -19.92 8.56
N PHE A 54 0.06 -19.06 8.95
CA PHE A 54 -0.20 -17.80 9.59
C PHE A 54 -0.80 -16.89 8.51
N SER A 55 -2.10 -16.64 8.56
CA SER A 55 -2.75 -15.80 7.57
C SER A 55 -2.06 -14.43 7.52
N ALA A 56 -1.63 -14.04 6.32
CA ALA A 56 -0.80 -12.86 6.05
C ALA A 56 -1.44 -11.51 6.44
N GLY A 57 -2.66 -11.53 6.98
CA GLY A 57 -3.50 -10.35 7.16
C GLY A 57 -3.27 -9.52 8.42
N ARG A 58 -2.50 -9.97 9.43
CA ARG A 58 -2.35 -9.20 10.69
C ARG A 58 -0.99 -8.53 10.80
N ARG A 59 -0.96 -7.21 10.56
CA ARG A 59 0.26 -6.40 10.54
C ARG A 59 0.20 -5.28 11.56
N LEU A 60 1.35 -4.97 12.16
CA LEU A 60 1.56 -3.83 13.03
C LEU A 60 2.57 -2.89 12.37
N TYR A 61 2.19 -1.63 12.20
CA TYR A 61 3.02 -0.62 11.57
C TYR A 61 3.82 0.17 12.61
N VAL A 62 5.00 0.64 12.22
CA VAL A 62 5.88 1.42 13.10
C VAL A 62 5.28 2.82 13.33
N ASN A 63 5.26 3.27 14.58
CA ASN A 63 4.65 4.53 15.02
C ASN A 63 3.15 4.66 14.72
N ASP A 64 2.46 3.53 14.51
CA ASP A 64 1.02 3.51 14.34
C ASP A 64 0.30 3.89 15.64
N SER A 65 -0.55 4.91 15.54
CA SER A 65 -1.34 5.40 16.66
C SER A 65 -2.68 4.70 16.82
N ALA A 66 -3.15 3.99 15.78
CA ALA A 66 -4.40 3.24 15.82
C ALA A 66 -4.41 2.24 16.99
N ALA A 67 -5.62 1.94 17.48
CA ALA A 67 -5.76 1.07 18.64
C ALA A 67 -5.16 -0.31 18.38
N ASN A 68 -5.30 -0.85 17.16
CA ASN A 68 -4.88 -2.21 16.84
C ASN A 68 -5.48 -3.24 17.82
N ASP A 69 -6.71 -2.96 18.27
CA ASP A 69 -7.30 -3.63 19.43
C ASP A 69 -7.73 -5.07 19.11
N SER A 70 -7.97 -5.40 17.83
CA SER A 70 -8.29 -6.76 17.41
C SER A 70 -7.04 -7.57 17.01
N LEU A 71 -5.88 -6.92 16.85
CA LEU A 71 -4.57 -7.59 16.81
C LEU A 71 -4.24 -8.29 18.13
N SER A 72 -4.82 -7.87 19.25
CA SER A 72 -4.62 -8.48 20.58
C SER A 72 -4.82 -10.00 20.62
N ALA A 73 -5.99 -10.45 20.17
CA ALA A 73 -6.31 -11.86 20.02
C ALA A 73 -5.41 -12.53 18.97
N GLY A 74 -4.90 -11.74 18.02
CA GLY A 74 -3.93 -12.15 17.01
C GLY A 74 -2.63 -12.56 17.66
N PHE A 75 -2.02 -11.67 18.47
CA PHE A 75 -0.75 -11.93 19.15
C PHE A 75 -0.73 -13.27 19.88
N ALA A 76 -1.82 -13.63 20.57
CA ALA A 76 -1.86 -14.88 21.32
C ALA A 76 -2.20 -16.11 20.45
N ARG A 77 -3.11 -15.98 19.48
CA ARG A 77 -3.55 -17.11 18.64
C ARG A 77 -2.58 -17.40 17.50
N ASN A 78 -2.37 -16.38 16.68
CA ASN A 78 -1.73 -16.48 15.37
C ASN A 78 -0.40 -15.72 15.31
N GLY A 79 -0.09 -14.90 16.30
CA GLY A 79 0.95 -13.86 16.27
C GLY A 79 0.64 -12.71 15.30
N VAL A 80 1.58 -11.77 15.19
CA VAL A 80 1.45 -10.55 14.39
C VAL A 80 2.75 -10.25 13.66
N TYR A 81 2.63 -9.81 12.40
CA TYR A 81 3.74 -9.46 11.53
C TYR A 81 4.08 -7.98 11.63
N PHE A 82 5.35 -7.66 11.43
CA PHE A 82 5.82 -6.29 11.28
C PHE A 82 7.18 -6.26 10.57
N VAL A 83 7.57 -5.09 10.09
CA VAL A 83 8.88 -4.85 9.45
C VAL A 83 9.79 -4.14 10.43
N MET A 84 11.05 -4.56 10.49
CA MET A 84 12.09 -3.85 11.23
C MET A 84 13.23 -3.45 10.30
N GLN A 85 13.71 -2.22 10.47
CA GLN A 85 14.85 -1.66 9.75
C GLN A 85 16.17 -2.22 10.32
N PRO A 86 17.21 -2.44 9.48
CA PRO A 86 18.53 -2.94 9.89
C PRO A 86 19.15 -2.16 11.05
N GLY A 87 19.71 -2.87 12.02
CA GLY A 87 20.48 -2.26 13.12
C GLY A 87 19.67 -1.36 14.07
N LYS A 88 18.34 -1.27 13.92
CA LYS A 88 17.47 -0.49 14.80
C LYS A 88 16.80 -1.38 15.84
N ASN A 89 16.68 -0.88 17.07
CA ASN A 89 15.94 -1.53 18.15
C ASN A 89 14.49 -1.05 18.15
N TYR A 90 13.57 -1.93 18.52
CA TYR A 90 12.14 -1.63 18.62
C TYR A 90 11.58 -2.08 19.96
N SER A 91 10.38 -1.61 20.27
CA SER A 91 9.60 -2.06 21.41
C SER A 91 8.17 -2.34 20.96
N VAL A 92 7.63 -3.49 21.39
CA VAL A 92 6.19 -3.77 21.29
C VAL A 92 5.57 -3.38 22.63
N ARG A 93 4.61 -2.47 22.59
CA ARG A 93 3.95 -1.93 23.78
C ARG A 93 2.49 -2.36 23.80
N PHE A 94 2.09 -2.98 24.90
CA PHE A 94 0.71 -3.38 25.18
C PHE A 94 0.16 -2.48 26.28
N ALA A 95 -0.86 -1.68 25.96
CA ALA A 95 -1.53 -0.81 26.92
C ALA A 95 -2.97 -1.28 27.19
N ASP A 96 -3.52 -0.85 28.33
CA ASP A 96 -4.84 -1.22 28.84
C ASP A 96 -5.06 -2.73 28.83
N THR A 97 -4.09 -3.43 29.43
CA THR A 97 -3.98 -4.87 29.28
C THR A 97 -4.04 -5.66 30.58
N THR A 98 -4.54 -6.89 30.48
CA THR A 98 -4.53 -7.89 31.56
C THR A 98 -3.30 -8.81 31.52
N LEU A 99 -2.23 -8.41 30.80
CA LEU A 99 -1.00 -9.19 30.75
C LEU A 99 -0.36 -9.32 32.14
N LEU A 100 0.03 -10.54 32.49
CA LEU A 100 0.68 -10.89 33.74
C LEU A 100 2.20 -10.71 33.62
N ALA A 101 2.90 -10.62 34.76
CA ALA A 101 4.36 -10.46 34.79
C ALA A 101 5.12 -11.64 34.16
N GLY A 102 4.51 -12.82 34.11
CA GLY A 102 5.10 -14.02 33.51
C GLY A 102 4.74 -14.24 32.03
N ASP A 103 3.88 -13.40 31.44
CA ASP A 103 3.57 -13.51 30.02
C ASP A 103 4.80 -13.13 29.20
N ARG A 104 5.13 -13.93 28.18
CA ARG A 104 6.34 -13.79 27.36
C ARG A 104 6.00 -13.47 25.91
N LEU A 105 6.92 -12.89 25.17
CA LEU A 105 6.77 -12.66 23.73
C LEU A 105 7.81 -13.49 22.98
N ASP A 106 7.36 -14.51 22.26
CA ASP A 106 8.21 -15.20 21.30
C ASP A 106 8.38 -14.33 20.06
N PHE A 107 9.62 -14.18 19.61
CA PHE A 107 10.02 -13.32 18.50
C PHE A 107 10.74 -14.15 17.44
N TYR A 108 10.33 -13.99 16.19
CA TYR A 108 10.78 -14.79 15.06
C TYR A 108 11.18 -13.88 13.90
N SER A 109 12.20 -14.32 13.15
CA SER A 109 12.60 -13.70 11.88
C SER A 109 12.03 -14.52 10.73
N ILE A 110 11.72 -13.86 9.62
CA ILE A 110 11.11 -14.50 8.44
C ILE A 110 12.05 -14.39 7.24
N THR A 111 12.31 -15.51 6.57
CA THR A 111 13.12 -15.58 5.35
C THR A 111 12.51 -16.58 4.39
N GLY A 112 12.17 -16.16 3.17
CA GLY A 112 11.69 -17.07 2.13
C GLY A 112 10.46 -17.88 2.55
N GLY A 113 9.53 -17.28 3.32
CA GLY A 113 8.35 -17.96 3.84
C GLY A 113 8.57 -18.80 5.11
N SER A 114 9.82 -19.08 5.49
CA SER A 114 10.17 -19.79 6.71
C SER A 114 10.33 -18.84 7.89
N SER A 115 9.91 -19.28 9.07
CA SER A 115 10.14 -18.55 10.33
C SER A 115 11.21 -19.23 11.17
N SER A 116 12.04 -18.45 11.84
CA SER A 116 13.05 -18.95 12.78
C SER A 116 12.99 -18.14 14.06
N LYS A 117 12.86 -18.83 15.20
CA LYS A 117 12.77 -18.19 16.52
C LYS A 117 14.08 -17.47 16.82
N VAL A 118 14.00 -16.17 17.01
CA VAL A 118 15.13 -15.31 17.42
C VAL A 118 15.30 -15.40 18.94
N GLY A 119 14.19 -15.42 19.68
CA GLY A 119 14.22 -15.55 21.14
C GLY A 119 12.85 -15.50 21.77
N THR A 120 12.85 -15.55 23.10
CA THR A 120 11.69 -15.30 23.95
C THR A 120 12.03 -14.13 24.84
N LEU A 121 11.14 -13.13 24.86
CA LEU A 121 11.35 -11.88 25.56
C LEU A 121 10.45 -11.84 26.79
N ASP A 122 11.05 -11.57 27.95
CA ASP A 122 10.30 -11.20 29.14
C ASP A 122 9.89 -9.71 29.05
N PRO A 123 8.76 -9.32 29.65
CA PRO A 123 8.34 -7.92 29.65
C PRO A 123 9.30 -7.11 30.52
N ALA A 124 9.71 -5.94 30.03
CA ALA A 124 10.36 -4.95 30.87
C ALA A 124 9.42 -4.49 32.00
N ALA A 125 9.99 -3.83 33.02
CA ALA A 125 9.23 -3.28 34.12
C ALA A 125 8.07 -2.42 33.58
N SER A 126 6.84 -2.73 34.01
CA SER A 126 5.65 -2.04 33.52
C SER A 126 5.69 -0.58 33.94
N GLN A 127 5.44 0.33 32.99
CA GLN A 127 5.34 1.75 33.26
C GLN A 127 3.89 2.17 33.01
N ASN A 128 3.21 2.66 34.04
CA ASN A 128 1.84 3.18 33.94
C ASN A 128 0.84 2.20 33.29
N GLY A 129 0.92 0.90 33.66
CA GLY A 129 0.03 -0.13 33.09
C GLY A 129 0.35 -0.54 31.65
N VAL A 130 1.46 -0.05 31.08
CA VAL A 130 1.97 -0.48 29.78
C VAL A 130 2.99 -1.60 29.99
N LYS A 131 2.82 -2.71 29.28
CA LYS A 131 3.83 -3.78 29.17
C LYS A 131 4.67 -3.54 27.94
N VAL A 132 5.99 -3.63 28.10
CA VAL A 132 6.94 -3.31 27.03
C VAL A 132 7.83 -4.51 26.79
N PHE A 133 7.92 -4.97 25.56
CA PHE A 133 8.86 -6.00 25.12
C PHE A 133 9.87 -5.36 24.18
N ASN A 134 11.15 -5.38 24.57
CA ASN A 134 12.22 -4.79 23.78
C ASN A 134 12.71 -5.82 22.75
N LEU A 135 12.50 -5.50 21.47
CA LEU A 135 12.97 -6.30 20.36
C LEU A 135 14.44 -5.95 20.09
N PRO A 136 15.35 -6.94 20.06
CA PRO A 136 16.75 -6.70 19.77
C PRO A 136 16.92 -6.18 18.33
N ALA A 137 17.98 -5.41 18.10
CA ALA A 137 18.31 -4.95 16.76
C ALA A 137 18.44 -6.12 15.78
N SER A 138 17.87 -5.96 14.60
CA SER A 138 18.05 -6.94 13.51
C SER A 138 19.52 -6.98 13.12
N ALA A 139 20.12 -8.17 13.23
CA ALA A 139 21.48 -8.44 12.74
C ALA A 139 21.54 -8.51 11.20
N ARG A 140 20.41 -8.35 10.50
CA ARG A 140 20.36 -8.39 9.04
C ARG A 140 20.83 -7.06 8.45
N SER A 141 21.56 -7.14 7.34
CA SER A 141 22.02 -5.99 6.56
C SER A 141 20.90 -5.33 5.74
N SER A 142 19.80 -6.04 5.53
CA SER A 142 18.57 -5.55 4.91
C SER A 142 17.40 -5.64 5.88
N TRP A 143 16.38 -4.84 5.59
CA TRP A 143 15.08 -4.93 6.23
C TRP A 143 14.58 -6.37 6.23
N SER A 144 13.71 -6.71 7.15
CA SER A 144 13.09 -8.03 7.17
C SER A 144 11.76 -8.02 7.87
N TYR A 145 10.92 -8.96 7.43
CA TYR A 145 9.71 -9.30 8.16
C TYR A 145 10.07 -10.07 9.41
N PHE A 146 9.42 -9.67 10.49
CA PHE A 146 9.46 -10.33 11.77
C PHE A 146 8.04 -10.67 12.19
N PHE A 147 7.99 -11.57 13.15
CA PHE A 147 6.75 -12.06 13.70
C PHE A 147 6.90 -12.18 15.21
N ALA A 148 5.86 -11.80 15.94
CA ALA A 148 5.83 -11.97 17.38
C ALA A 148 4.53 -12.64 17.83
N LYS A 149 4.67 -13.58 18.77
CA LYS A 149 3.57 -14.33 19.37
C LYS A 149 3.64 -14.24 20.89
N LEU A 150 2.54 -13.83 21.50
CA LEU A 150 2.42 -13.78 22.94
C LEU A 150 2.21 -15.20 23.50
N GLN A 151 3.02 -15.56 24.49
CA GLN A 151 2.98 -16.81 25.25
C GLN A 151 2.47 -16.49 26.67
N PRO A 152 1.17 -16.70 26.97
CA PRO A 152 0.65 -16.47 28.31
C PRO A 152 1.24 -17.48 29.31
N ILE A 153 1.46 -17.05 30.56
CA ILE A 153 1.96 -17.93 31.63
C ILE A 153 0.91 -18.96 32.09
N ASP A 154 -0.37 -18.61 31.98
CA ASP A 154 -1.50 -19.47 32.29
C ASP A 154 -1.96 -20.23 31.05
N SER A 155 -2.30 -21.52 31.23
CA SER A 155 -2.91 -22.37 30.18
C SER A 155 -4.31 -21.92 29.78
N ILE A 156 -4.83 -20.85 30.39
CA ILE A 156 -6.03 -20.16 29.94
C ILE A 156 -5.70 -19.60 28.55
N ALA A 157 -6.14 -20.34 27.54
CA ALA A 157 -5.94 -20.06 26.13
C ALA A 157 -6.07 -18.56 25.87
N GLY A 158 -5.08 -17.99 25.17
CA GLY A 158 -4.89 -16.55 24.95
C GLY A 158 -6.06 -15.76 24.31
N ALA A 159 -7.24 -16.36 24.17
CA ALA A 159 -8.49 -15.70 23.86
C ALA A 159 -9.03 -14.78 24.98
N ALA A 160 -8.57 -14.90 26.23
CA ALA A 160 -9.11 -14.15 27.37
C ALA A 160 -8.33 -12.89 27.77
N LYS A 161 -7.07 -12.73 27.31
CA LYS A 161 -6.30 -11.53 27.65
C LYS A 161 -6.88 -10.35 26.89
N ARG A 162 -7.38 -9.35 27.62
CA ARG A 162 -7.83 -8.09 27.03
C ARG A 162 -6.60 -7.24 26.80
N ILE A 163 -6.30 -6.91 25.56
CA ILE A 163 -5.34 -5.88 25.19
C ILE A 163 -6.13 -4.94 24.29
N LYS A 164 -6.25 -3.66 24.70
CA LYS A 164 -6.97 -2.69 23.86
C LYS A 164 -6.04 -1.94 22.92
N ARG A 165 -4.75 -1.85 23.25
CA ARG A 165 -3.81 -1.07 22.45
C ARG A 165 -2.48 -1.79 22.29
N VAL A 166 -2.06 -1.96 21.04
CA VAL A 166 -0.72 -2.46 20.70
C VAL A 166 -0.02 -1.46 19.79
N ARG A 167 1.24 -1.15 20.10
CA ARG A 167 2.08 -0.27 19.28
C ARG A 167 3.47 -0.86 19.07
N LEU A 168 4.02 -0.66 17.88
CA LEU A 168 5.42 -0.92 17.56
C LEU A 168 6.14 0.42 17.45
N LEU A 169 7.10 0.67 18.33
CA LEU A 169 7.85 1.92 18.39
C LEU A 169 9.35 1.65 18.34
N PRO A 170 10.16 2.47 17.67
CA PRO A 170 11.61 2.44 17.83
C PRO A 170 11.99 2.63 19.31
N SER A 171 13.01 1.92 19.80
CA SER A 171 13.39 1.99 21.23
C SER A 171 14.00 3.33 21.62
N ALA A 172 14.61 4.05 20.68
CA ALA A 172 15.12 5.41 20.88
C ALA A 172 14.20 6.40 20.18
N SER A 173 13.98 7.57 20.80
CA SER A 173 13.40 8.71 20.09
C SER A 173 14.22 8.95 18.83
N GLN A 174 13.56 8.86 17.68
CA GLN A 174 14.20 9.15 16.41
C GLN A 174 14.23 10.66 16.25
N ALA A 175 15.38 11.19 15.84
CA ALA A 175 15.39 12.54 15.28
C ALA A 175 14.43 12.57 14.08
N GLU A 176 13.63 13.62 13.99
CA GLU A 176 12.77 13.84 12.83
C GLU A 176 13.64 14.11 11.60
N ALA A 177 13.25 13.55 10.45
CA ALA A 177 13.83 13.92 9.17
C ALA A 177 13.02 15.07 8.56
N HIS A 178 13.71 16.01 7.94
CA HIS A 178 13.11 17.20 7.30
C HIS A 178 13.44 17.28 5.81
N THR A 179 14.11 16.28 5.25
CA THR A 179 14.47 16.23 3.84
C THR A 179 14.00 14.93 3.23
N LEU A 180 13.43 14.98 2.04
CA LEU A 180 12.94 13.82 1.31
C LEU A 180 13.39 13.88 -0.14
N LYS A 181 14.00 12.80 -0.62
CA LYS A 181 14.28 12.63 -2.06
C LYS A 181 13.07 11.98 -2.72
N VAL A 182 12.64 12.55 -3.84
CA VAL A 182 11.57 12.01 -4.69
C VAL A 182 12.09 11.92 -6.11
N HIS A 183 11.91 10.75 -6.73
CA HIS A 183 12.25 10.54 -8.12
C HIS A 183 11.00 10.10 -8.89
N LEU A 184 10.68 10.81 -9.97
CA LEU A 184 9.49 10.57 -10.79
C LEU A 184 9.85 9.95 -12.14
N PHE A 185 9.44 8.70 -12.36
CA PHE A 185 9.51 8.02 -13.64
C PHE A 185 8.23 8.28 -14.45
N LEU A 186 8.36 8.79 -15.67
CA LEU A 186 7.25 8.93 -16.62
C LEU A 186 7.32 7.78 -17.62
N VAL A 187 6.48 6.75 -17.46
CA VAL A 187 6.62 5.47 -18.15
C VAL A 187 5.70 5.38 -19.38
N GLY A 188 6.28 5.13 -20.56
CA GLY A 188 5.52 5.00 -21.80
C GLY A 188 4.85 6.31 -22.21
N THR A 189 3.82 6.27 -23.06
CA THR A 189 3.05 7.43 -23.54
C THR A 189 1.79 7.67 -22.73
N PHE A 190 1.28 8.91 -22.70
CA PHE A 190 0.07 9.27 -21.97
C PHE A 190 -1.02 9.78 -22.91
N GLN A 191 -2.27 9.47 -22.62
CA GLN A 191 -3.42 9.94 -23.39
C GLN A 191 -3.59 11.46 -23.31
N ARG A 192 -3.31 12.07 -22.14
CA ARG A 192 -3.60 13.47 -21.86
C ARG A 192 -2.39 14.41 -21.96
N VAL A 193 -1.18 13.86 -22.11
CA VAL A 193 0.07 14.62 -22.11
C VAL A 193 0.86 14.20 -23.33
N SER A 194 1.17 15.14 -24.22
CA SER A 194 2.02 14.87 -25.38
C SER A 194 3.45 14.51 -24.95
N GLU A 195 4.20 13.81 -25.81
CA GLU A 195 5.60 13.47 -25.54
C GLU A 195 6.45 14.70 -25.23
N THR A 196 6.28 15.78 -26.01
CA THR A 196 6.97 17.06 -25.78
C THR A 196 6.52 17.79 -24.51
N GLY A 197 5.32 17.48 -24.00
CA GLY A 197 4.74 18.09 -22.80
C GLY A 197 5.13 17.40 -21.49
N LYS A 198 5.72 16.20 -21.53
CA LYS A 198 6.02 15.40 -20.34
C LYS A 198 6.96 16.08 -19.36
N ALA A 199 8.02 16.73 -19.84
CA ALA A 199 8.97 17.43 -18.97
C ALA A 199 8.31 18.59 -18.22
N ALA A 200 7.50 19.40 -18.92
CA ALA A 200 6.74 20.48 -18.31
C ALA A 200 5.71 19.96 -17.29
N PHE A 201 5.03 18.87 -17.63
CA PHE A 201 4.07 18.22 -16.74
C PHE A 201 4.73 17.64 -15.48
N ALA A 202 5.87 16.96 -15.63
CA ALA A 202 6.68 16.45 -14.51
C ALA A 202 7.11 17.59 -13.58
N SER A 203 7.65 18.67 -14.15
CA SER A 203 8.07 19.85 -13.39
C SER A 203 6.91 20.50 -12.65
N ALA A 204 5.73 20.58 -13.27
CA ALA A 204 4.54 21.14 -12.63
C ALA A 204 4.08 20.27 -11.45
N LEU A 205 3.97 18.95 -11.64
CA LEU A 205 3.60 18.00 -10.57
C LEU A 205 4.59 18.06 -9.41
N LEU A 206 5.89 17.93 -9.68
CA LEU A 206 6.94 17.96 -8.66
C LEU A 206 6.99 19.31 -7.93
N GLY A 207 6.79 20.42 -8.64
CA GLY A 207 6.69 21.74 -8.02
C GLY A 207 5.50 21.87 -7.06
N LYS A 208 4.34 21.31 -7.43
CA LYS A 208 3.16 21.25 -6.54
C LYS A 208 3.38 20.33 -5.34
N LEU A 209 3.96 19.15 -5.53
CA LEU A 209 4.31 18.22 -4.45
C LEU A 209 5.27 18.85 -3.45
N LYS A 210 6.32 19.51 -3.97
CA LYS A 210 7.28 20.26 -3.15
C LYS A 210 6.58 21.35 -2.34
N SER A 211 5.78 22.19 -2.98
CA SER A 211 5.04 23.26 -2.30
C SER A 211 4.06 22.72 -1.24
N LEU A 212 3.48 21.55 -1.49
CA LEU A 212 2.56 20.88 -0.58
C LEU A 212 3.29 20.40 0.68
N LEU A 213 4.37 19.63 0.53
CA LEU A 213 5.10 19.04 1.66
C LEU A 213 5.95 20.06 2.43
N GLN A 214 6.43 21.12 1.78
CA GLN A 214 7.15 22.21 2.45
C GLN A 214 6.32 22.92 3.53
N ARG A 215 4.97 22.89 3.44
CA ARG A 215 4.08 23.42 4.49
C ARG A 215 4.15 22.65 5.80
N TYR A 216 4.71 21.44 5.77
CA TYR A 216 4.86 20.55 6.92
C TYR A 216 6.31 20.39 7.36
N ASP A 217 7.16 21.34 6.96
CA ASP A 217 8.59 21.35 7.24
C ASP A 217 9.34 20.14 6.64
N ILE A 218 8.90 19.70 5.46
CA ILE A 218 9.56 18.66 4.67
C ILE A 218 10.11 19.30 3.38
N THR A 219 11.43 19.41 3.31
CA THR A 219 12.17 19.82 2.11
C THR A 219 12.23 18.68 1.12
N VAL A 220 11.64 18.86 -0.06
CA VAL A 220 11.64 17.84 -1.12
C VAL A 220 12.71 18.14 -2.17
N ASP A 221 13.66 17.23 -2.30
CA ASP A 221 14.63 17.15 -3.41
C ASP A 221 14.04 16.26 -4.50
N THR A 222 13.80 16.85 -5.68
CA THR A 222 13.02 16.19 -6.74
C THR A 222 13.85 15.99 -8.00
N SER A 223 13.71 14.83 -8.61
CA SER A 223 14.23 14.54 -9.95
C SER A 223 13.19 13.77 -10.76
N SER A 224 13.35 13.73 -12.09
CA SER A 224 12.46 12.97 -12.97
C SER A 224 13.17 12.45 -14.20
N GLU A 225 12.69 11.33 -14.74
CA GLU A 225 13.13 10.79 -16.02
C GLU A 225 11.95 10.24 -16.83
N VAL A 226 12.04 10.34 -18.17
CA VAL A 226 11.10 9.66 -19.07
C VAL A 226 11.68 8.28 -19.37
N VAL A 227 10.92 7.23 -19.10
CA VAL A 227 11.37 5.85 -19.23
C VAL A 227 10.59 5.16 -20.33
N GLN A 228 11.33 4.53 -21.25
CA GLN A 228 10.80 3.71 -22.35
C GLN A 228 9.63 4.39 -23.09
N PRO A 229 9.84 5.60 -23.65
CA PRO A 229 8.80 6.36 -24.35
C PRO A 229 8.16 5.58 -25.53
N GLU A 230 8.86 4.58 -26.06
CA GLU A 230 8.42 3.70 -27.14
C GLU A 230 7.36 2.65 -26.73
N LEU A 231 7.16 2.38 -25.43
CA LEU A 231 6.23 1.34 -24.96
C LEU A 231 4.75 1.61 -25.25
N GLY A 232 4.41 2.76 -25.84
CA GLY A 232 3.02 3.18 -25.96
C GLY A 232 2.39 3.39 -24.58
N ARG A 233 1.05 3.32 -24.50
CA ARG A 233 0.33 3.57 -23.24
C ARG A 233 0.48 2.40 -22.28
N VAL A 234 1.08 2.65 -21.13
CA VAL A 234 1.24 1.65 -20.08
C VAL A 234 0.06 1.71 -19.11
N SER A 235 -0.62 0.58 -18.92
CA SER A 235 -1.65 0.42 -17.90
C SER A 235 -1.21 -0.60 -16.87
N VAL A 236 -1.26 -0.24 -15.59
CA VAL A 236 -0.92 -1.13 -14.47
C VAL A 236 -2.21 -1.69 -13.88
N ALA A 237 -2.31 -3.00 -13.74
CA ALA A 237 -3.41 -3.59 -12.98
C ALA A 237 -3.16 -3.40 -11.48
N PHE A 238 -4.12 -2.80 -10.79
CA PHE A 238 -4.26 -2.92 -9.35
C PHE A 238 -4.82 -4.32 -9.06
N SER A 239 -3.91 -5.26 -8.89
CA SER A 239 -4.22 -6.66 -8.62
C SER A 239 -3.25 -7.24 -7.58
N SER A 240 -3.45 -8.50 -7.26
CA SER A 240 -2.57 -9.31 -6.42
C SER A 240 -1.15 -9.51 -6.97
N THR A 241 -0.89 -9.13 -8.24
CA THR A 241 0.38 -9.40 -8.91
C THR A 241 1.23 -8.14 -9.03
N PHE A 242 2.43 -8.20 -8.45
CA PHE A 242 3.44 -7.17 -8.61
C PHE A 242 3.80 -6.99 -10.10
N THR A 243 3.58 -5.78 -10.64
CA THR A 243 3.98 -5.43 -12.00
C THR A 243 5.36 -4.79 -12.00
N ASN A 244 6.38 -5.43 -12.57
CA ASN A 244 7.69 -4.76 -12.73
C ASN A 244 7.53 -3.52 -13.62
N LEU A 245 8.05 -2.38 -13.16
CA LEU A 245 8.05 -1.13 -13.93
C LEU A 245 9.50 -0.75 -14.27
N PRO A 246 9.76 -0.23 -15.48
CA PRO A 246 11.11 0.09 -15.92
C PRO A 246 11.63 1.36 -15.24
N GLY A 247 12.95 1.52 -15.21
CA GLY A 247 13.62 2.71 -14.65
C GLY A 247 14.67 2.34 -13.61
N ASN A 248 15.71 3.15 -13.49
CA ASN A 248 16.76 2.93 -12.50
C ASN A 248 16.37 3.62 -11.20
N ARG A 249 16.00 2.83 -10.18
CA ARG A 249 15.62 3.36 -8.87
C ARG A 249 16.73 4.24 -8.30
N VAL A 250 16.34 5.38 -7.76
CA VAL A 250 17.25 6.26 -7.03
C VAL A 250 17.31 5.82 -5.57
N ALA A 251 18.51 5.52 -5.09
CA ALA A 251 18.73 5.12 -3.70
C ALA A 251 18.26 6.20 -2.73
N ASN A 252 17.59 5.77 -1.65
CA ASN A 252 17.03 6.60 -0.59
C ASN A 252 16.00 7.64 -1.08
N ALA A 253 15.43 7.44 -2.27
CA ALA A 253 14.33 8.25 -2.78
C ALA A 253 13.00 7.49 -2.72
N VAL A 254 11.90 8.22 -2.56
CA VAL A 254 10.58 7.71 -2.91
C VAL A 254 10.49 7.69 -4.43
N ASN A 255 10.44 6.47 -4.97
CA ASN A 255 10.36 6.21 -6.39
C ASN A 255 8.88 6.22 -6.82
N ILE A 256 8.48 7.26 -7.55
CA ILE A 256 7.12 7.46 -8.05
C ILE A 256 7.09 7.08 -9.52
N TYR A 257 6.19 6.19 -9.92
CA TYR A 257 5.97 5.79 -11.30
C TYR A 257 4.66 6.34 -11.80
N MET A 258 4.72 7.16 -12.84
CA MET A 258 3.53 7.66 -13.52
C MET A 258 3.29 6.88 -14.80
N VAL A 259 2.10 6.32 -14.91
CA VAL A 259 1.62 5.49 -16.02
C VAL A 259 0.36 6.10 -16.63
N ASP A 260 -0.09 5.62 -17.80
CA ASP A 260 -1.31 6.17 -18.45
C ASP A 260 -2.57 5.89 -17.63
N SER A 261 -2.71 4.65 -17.13
CA SER A 261 -3.83 4.26 -16.27
C SER A 261 -3.46 3.21 -15.26
N ILE A 262 -4.26 3.15 -14.20
CA ILE A 262 -4.32 2.03 -13.28
C ILE A 262 -5.69 1.38 -13.47
N SER A 263 -5.73 0.12 -13.88
CA SER A 263 -6.97 -0.66 -14.00
C SER A 263 -7.28 -1.32 -12.66
N ALA A 264 -8.53 -1.24 -12.21
CA ALA A 264 -9.01 -2.00 -11.06
C ALA A 264 -10.33 -2.66 -11.44
N ALA A 265 -10.54 -3.89 -10.95
CA ALA A 265 -11.80 -4.59 -11.17
C ALA A 265 -12.95 -3.81 -10.51
N ASN A 266 -14.14 -3.87 -11.14
CA ASN A 266 -15.39 -3.37 -10.57
C ASN A 266 -15.45 -1.87 -10.22
N LEU A 267 -14.64 -1.00 -10.85
CA LEU A 267 -14.85 0.44 -10.67
C LEU A 267 -16.23 0.86 -11.23
N SER A 268 -16.97 1.63 -10.43
CA SER A 268 -18.22 2.23 -10.92
C SER A 268 -17.94 3.14 -12.14
N PRO A 269 -18.86 3.24 -13.11
CA PRO A 269 -18.71 4.16 -14.24
C PRO A 269 -18.34 5.58 -13.79
N GLY A 270 -17.35 6.18 -14.45
CA GLY A 270 -16.85 7.53 -14.13
C GLY A 270 -15.84 7.61 -12.98
N LYS A 271 -15.50 6.49 -12.32
CA LYS A 271 -14.42 6.43 -11.33
C LYS A 271 -13.15 5.82 -11.94
N PHE A 272 -12.00 6.31 -11.49
CA PHE A 272 -10.70 5.77 -11.84
C PHE A 272 -9.75 5.83 -10.63
N VAL A 273 -8.77 4.94 -10.62
CA VAL A 273 -7.69 4.95 -9.61
C VAL A 273 -6.68 6.03 -10.02
N LEU A 274 -6.38 6.92 -9.08
CA LEU A 274 -5.40 8.00 -9.25
C LEU A 274 -4.00 7.56 -8.86
N GLY A 275 -3.90 6.74 -7.84
CA GLY A 275 -2.64 6.19 -7.38
C GLY A 275 -2.82 5.07 -6.37
N PHE A 276 -1.73 4.38 -6.09
CA PHE A 276 -1.64 3.40 -5.04
C PHE A 276 -0.19 3.28 -4.53
N SER A 277 -0.05 2.73 -3.33
CA SER A 277 1.22 2.42 -2.68
C SER A 277 1.09 1.18 -1.79
N PRO A 278 2.17 0.45 -1.48
CA PRO A 278 2.14 -0.47 -0.37
C PRO A 278 1.85 0.28 0.94
N ARG A 279 1.15 -0.39 1.85
CA ARG A 279 0.80 0.20 3.16
C ARG A 279 1.99 0.41 4.10
N GLU A 280 3.11 -0.23 3.79
CA GLU A 280 4.36 -0.05 4.50
C GLU A 280 5.53 -0.03 3.53
N VAL A 281 6.44 0.90 3.75
CA VAL A 281 7.74 0.89 3.08
C VAL A 281 8.66 -0.04 3.81
N VAL A 282 9.36 -0.79 3.00
CA VAL A 282 10.30 -1.77 3.45
C VAL A 282 11.72 -1.27 3.24
N ASP A 283 12.01 -0.75 2.04
CA ASP A 283 13.30 -0.15 1.68
C ASP A 283 13.18 0.75 0.46
N LEU A 284 13.45 2.05 0.64
CA LEU A 284 13.38 3.03 -0.43
C LEU A 284 14.38 2.75 -1.57
N SER A 285 15.53 2.16 -1.26
CA SER A 285 16.58 1.89 -2.22
C SER A 285 16.35 0.60 -2.99
N GLN A 286 16.17 -0.51 -2.27
CA GLN A 286 16.35 -1.85 -2.84
C GLN A 286 15.05 -2.64 -3.03
N ASP A 287 13.97 -2.33 -2.30
CA ASP A 287 12.72 -3.09 -2.45
C ASP A 287 11.91 -2.52 -3.64
N PRO A 288 11.73 -3.29 -4.73
CA PRO A 288 10.99 -2.84 -5.91
C PRO A 288 9.51 -2.56 -5.61
N THR A 289 8.95 -3.13 -4.54
CA THR A 289 7.58 -2.88 -4.08
C THR A 289 7.43 -1.57 -3.34
N SER A 290 8.52 -1.01 -2.78
CA SER A 290 8.54 0.30 -2.11
C SER A 290 8.49 1.42 -3.16
N ARG A 291 7.35 1.56 -3.84
CA ARG A 291 7.09 2.59 -4.87
C ARG A 291 5.67 3.15 -4.79
N VAL A 292 5.49 4.37 -5.24
CA VAL A 292 4.17 4.96 -5.49
C VAL A 292 3.87 4.82 -6.97
N VAL A 293 2.66 4.44 -7.34
CA VAL A 293 2.21 4.44 -8.74
C VAL A 293 1.08 5.45 -8.91
N LEU A 294 1.17 6.30 -9.92
CA LEU A 294 0.19 7.32 -10.27
C LEU A 294 -0.34 7.11 -11.68
N ALA A 295 -1.63 7.39 -11.90
CA ALA A 295 -2.22 7.42 -13.23
C ALA A 295 -2.26 8.87 -13.76
N ALA A 296 -1.80 9.10 -14.99
CA ALA A 296 -1.81 10.40 -15.68
C ALA A 296 -3.23 10.83 -16.14
N ARG A 297 -4.20 10.77 -15.21
CA ARG A 297 -5.64 10.95 -15.46
C ARG A 297 -6.22 12.20 -14.83
N ALA A 298 -5.43 12.98 -14.07
CA ALA A 298 -5.86 14.22 -13.43
C ALA A 298 -4.85 15.36 -13.66
N ASP A 299 -5.20 16.57 -13.19
CA ASP A 299 -4.28 17.71 -13.23
C ASP A 299 -3.11 17.52 -12.25
N SER A 300 -2.05 18.33 -12.43
CA SER A 300 -0.83 18.25 -11.63
C SER A 300 -1.03 18.45 -10.12
N MET A 301 -2.02 19.25 -9.69
CA MET A 301 -2.27 19.47 -8.26
C MET A 301 -2.96 18.25 -7.65
N THR A 302 -3.97 17.71 -8.33
CA THR A 302 -4.64 16.47 -7.90
C THR A 302 -3.63 15.33 -7.79
N LEU A 303 -2.76 15.16 -8.79
CA LEU A 303 -1.73 14.11 -8.77
C LEU A 303 -0.64 14.36 -7.72
N ALA A 304 -0.27 15.61 -7.44
CA ALA A 304 0.64 15.94 -6.35
C ALA A 304 0.03 15.63 -4.98
N SER A 305 -1.25 15.95 -4.77
CA SER A 305 -1.98 15.55 -3.55
C SER A 305 -2.11 14.03 -3.44
N THR A 306 -2.36 13.31 -4.55
CA THR A 306 -2.35 11.85 -4.59
C THR A 306 -0.97 11.31 -4.20
N ALA A 307 0.10 11.82 -4.81
CA ALA A 307 1.46 11.43 -4.46
C ALA A 307 1.74 11.62 -2.96
N ALA A 308 1.42 12.78 -2.40
CA ALA A 308 1.61 13.06 -0.98
C ALA A 308 0.80 12.13 -0.06
N HIS A 309 -0.41 11.74 -0.43
CA HIS A 309 -1.21 10.77 0.32
C HIS A 309 -0.63 9.37 0.30
N GLU A 310 -0.23 8.88 -0.88
CA GLU A 310 0.43 7.59 -1.00
C GLU A 310 1.78 7.60 -0.26
N MET A 311 2.47 8.73 -0.25
CA MET A 311 3.66 8.97 0.57
C MET A 311 3.33 8.96 2.08
N GLY A 312 2.17 9.47 2.49
CA GLY A 312 1.69 9.36 3.86
C GLY A 312 1.54 7.90 4.29
N HIS A 313 0.91 7.05 3.47
CA HIS A 313 0.84 5.61 3.73
C HIS A 313 2.22 4.96 3.81
N PHE A 314 3.10 5.33 2.88
CA PHE A 314 4.52 4.96 2.89
C PHE A 314 5.20 5.21 4.24
N PHE A 315 4.89 6.33 4.86
CA PHE A 315 5.43 6.76 6.16
C PHE A 315 4.48 6.43 7.32
N GLY A 316 3.60 5.44 7.16
CA GLY A 316 2.82 4.85 8.25
C GLY A 316 1.56 5.62 8.65
N LEU A 317 1.14 6.63 7.87
CA LEU A 317 -0.15 7.27 8.09
C LEU A 317 -1.30 6.39 7.59
N ARG A 318 -2.40 6.41 8.32
CA ARG A 318 -3.66 5.76 7.95
C ARG A 318 -4.65 6.80 7.43
N HIS A 319 -5.71 6.32 6.80
CA HIS A 319 -6.88 7.17 6.60
C HIS A 319 -7.49 7.57 7.96
N PRO A 320 -7.90 8.84 8.17
CA PRO A 320 -8.59 9.28 9.39
C PRO A 320 -9.79 8.42 9.75
N SER A 321 -10.46 7.90 8.72
CA SER A 321 -11.50 6.90 8.86
C SER A 321 -11.26 5.79 7.87
N ALA A 322 -11.14 4.57 8.38
CA ALA A 322 -10.90 3.39 7.57
C ALA A 322 -12.09 3.12 6.65
N THR A 323 -11.78 2.81 5.40
CA THR A 323 -12.71 2.22 4.46
C THR A 323 -12.91 0.75 4.80
N SER A 324 -13.95 0.12 4.24
CA SER A 324 -14.10 -1.33 4.39
C SER A 324 -12.93 -2.13 3.80
N ALA A 325 -12.24 -1.57 2.80
CA ALA A 325 -11.04 -2.18 2.22
C ALA A 325 -9.89 -2.13 3.23
N ASP A 326 -9.68 -1.00 3.91
CA ASP A 326 -8.63 -0.87 4.94
C ASP A 326 -8.81 -1.88 6.07
N LEU A 327 -10.04 -2.03 6.58
CA LEU A 327 -10.39 -2.98 7.64
C LEU A 327 -10.23 -4.44 7.22
N GLN A 328 -10.53 -4.74 5.95
CA GLN A 328 -10.38 -6.08 5.37
C GLN A 328 -8.89 -6.42 5.20
N THR A 329 -8.12 -5.51 4.62
CA THR A 329 -6.67 -5.69 4.38
C THR A 329 -5.88 -5.80 5.68
N ASP A 330 -6.24 -5.02 6.71
CA ASP A 330 -5.63 -5.14 8.04
C ASP A 330 -6.08 -6.36 8.83
N ASN A 331 -7.18 -6.99 8.39
CA ASN A 331 -7.91 -7.98 9.17
C ASN A 331 -8.13 -7.52 10.63
N ASP A 332 -8.36 -6.21 10.81
CA ASP A 332 -8.50 -5.54 12.09
C ASP A 332 -9.70 -4.59 12.08
N GLN A 333 -10.80 -5.02 12.69
CA GLN A 333 -12.05 -4.26 12.77
C GLN A 333 -12.02 -3.12 13.81
N GLY A 334 -10.97 -3.09 14.63
CA GLY A 334 -10.67 -2.05 15.61
C GLY A 334 -10.07 -0.79 15.01
N ASN A 335 -9.38 -0.92 13.88
CA ASN A 335 -8.72 0.17 13.18
C ASN A 335 -9.71 0.99 12.35
N ARG A 336 -10.80 1.45 12.98
CA ARG A 336 -11.84 2.27 12.34
C ARG A 336 -11.39 3.70 12.10
N ASP A 337 -10.54 4.21 12.97
CA ASP A 337 -9.86 5.50 12.83
C ASP A 337 -8.33 5.30 12.78
N ASP A 338 -7.60 6.38 12.55
CA ASP A 338 -6.13 6.40 12.57
C ASP A 338 -5.53 6.50 13.98
N GLY A 339 -6.37 6.54 15.02
CA GLY A 339 -5.98 6.66 16.43
C GLY A 339 -5.41 8.02 16.82
N LEU A 340 -5.54 9.05 15.97
CA LEU A 340 -5.08 10.40 16.26
C LEU A 340 -6.21 11.24 16.84
N HIS A 341 -5.89 12.13 17.78
CA HIS A 341 -6.90 12.99 18.41
C HIS A 341 -7.23 14.21 17.55
N SER A 342 -6.31 14.60 16.69
CA SER A 342 -6.41 15.77 15.83
C SER A 342 -7.18 15.54 14.53
N THR A 343 -7.54 14.29 14.21
CA THR A 343 -8.30 13.90 13.02
C THR A 343 -9.74 13.60 13.40
N GLY A 344 -10.68 13.94 12.51
CA GLY A 344 -12.08 13.58 12.72
C GLY A 344 -12.35 12.13 12.32
N PHE A 345 -13.35 11.53 12.98
CA PHE A 345 -13.91 10.25 12.53
C PHE A 345 -15.17 10.51 11.69
N CYS A 346 -15.14 10.08 10.43
CA CYS A 346 -16.28 10.10 9.54
C CYS A 346 -16.97 8.72 9.49
N GLN A 347 -18.09 8.61 10.19
CA GLN A 347 -18.84 7.36 10.32
C GLN A 347 -19.32 6.78 8.98
N ASP A 348 -19.68 7.63 8.01
CA ASP A 348 -20.21 7.19 6.71
C ASP A 348 -19.15 6.48 5.86
N MET A 349 -17.87 6.76 6.09
CA MET A 349 -16.75 6.07 5.42
C MET A 349 -16.69 4.59 5.78
N ALA A 350 -16.86 4.27 7.07
CA ALA A 350 -16.79 2.91 7.58
C ALA A 350 -17.98 2.04 7.14
N LEU A 351 -19.13 2.67 6.85
CA LEU A 351 -20.38 1.99 6.48
C LEU A 351 -20.59 1.88 4.97
N THR A 352 -19.94 2.72 4.18
CA THR A 352 -20.06 2.66 2.73
C THR A 352 -19.45 1.34 2.25
N LYS A 353 -20.29 0.45 1.72
CA LYS A 353 -19.95 -0.91 1.27
C LYS A 353 -19.00 -0.91 0.06
N MET A 354 -17.77 -0.42 0.21
CA MET A 354 -16.70 -0.69 -0.75
C MET A 354 -16.38 -2.19 -0.79
N ALA A 355 -16.80 -2.96 0.22
CA ALA A 355 -16.73 -4.41 0.27
C ALA A 355 -17.41 -5.13 -0.91
N ALA A 356 -18.34 -4.49 -1.62
CA ALA A 356 -18.91 -5.05 -2.85
C ALA A 356 -18.00 -4.81 -4.08
N PHE A 357 -17.15 -3.79 -4.05
CA PHE A 357 -16.31 -3.39 -5.18
C PHE A 357 -14.93 -4.08 -5.18
N TYR A 358 -14.42 -4.52 -4.02
CA TYR A 358 -13.07 -5.10 -3.87
C TYR A 358 -13.04 -6.57 -3.46
N ARG A 359 -14.17 -7.29 -3.59
CA ARG A 359 -14.26 -8.73 -3.26
C ARG A 359 -13.50 -9.66 -4.20
N THR A 360 -12.71 -9.13 -5.13
CA THR A 360 -11.73 -9.91 -5.90
C THR A 360 -10.45 -10.00 -5.08
N GLU A 361 -10.40 -11.04 -4.24
CA GLU A 361 -9.20 -11.75 -3.77
C GLU A 361 -7.87 -11.06 -4.13
N ALA A 362 -7.36 -10.22 -3.22
CA ALA A 362 -6.00 -9.75 -3.29
C ALA A 362 -5.38 -9.81 -1.88
N GLU A 363 -5.37 -11.00 -1.28
CA GLU A 363 -4.08 -11.42 -0.74
C GLU A 363 -3.19 -11.52 -1.97
N THR A 364 -2.33 -10.53 -2.16
CA THR A 364 -1.26 -10.63 -3.15
C THR A 364 -0.51 -11.93 -2.91
N SER A 365 0.05 -12.56 -3.94
CA SER A 365 0.88 -13.75 -3.71
C SER A 365 2.09 -13.44 -2.80
N ASP A 366 2.43 -12.17 -2.64
CA ASP A 366 3.44 -11.66 -1.70
C ASP A 366 2.89 -11.29 -0.30
N GLY A 367 1.57 -11.42 -0.09
CA GLY A 367 0.86 -11.14 1.16
C GLY A 367 0.74 -9.67 1.55
N LYS A 368 1.23 -8.71 0.74
CA LYS A 368 1.27 -7.25 1.01
C LYS A 368 -0.06 -6.54 0.75
N GLY A 369 -0.47 -5.70 1.70
CA GLY A 369 -1.58 -4.76 1.52
C GLY A 369 -1.15 -3.51 0.76
N TYR A 370 -1.98 -3.07 -0.20
CA TYR A 370 -1.81 -1.82 -0.92
C TYR A 370 -2.94 -0.86 -0.60
N CYS A 371 -2.60 0.40 -0.37
CA CYS A 371 -3.54 1.51 -0.27
C CYS A 371 -3.79 2.09 -1.65
N LEU A 372 -5.01 2.53 -1.91
CA LEU A 372 -5.43 3.06 -3.21
C LEU A 372 -6.21 4.35 -3.01
N ARG A 373 -6.03 5.28 -3.94
CA ARG A 373 -6.81 6.51 -3.99
C ARG A 373 -7.65 6.61 -5.25
N ILE A 374 -8.94 6.83 -5.08
CA ILE A 374 -9.94 6.86 -6.17
C ILE A 374 -10.45 8.28 -6.36
N SER A 375 -10.71 8.66 -7.61
CA SER A 375 -11.50 9.83 -7.94
C SER A 375 -12.96 9.68 -7.45
N ALA A 376 -13.48 10.68 -6.74
CA ALA A 376 -14.87 10.74 -6.34
C ALA A 376 -15.51 12.03 -6.84
N SER A 377 -16.61 11.91 -7.58
CA SER A 377 -17.42 13.07 -8.02
C SER A 377 -18.16 13.73 -6.86
N ASN A 378 -18.59 12.93 -5.88
CA ASN A 378 -19.26 13.38 -4.67
C ASN A 378 -18.55 12.82 -3.45
N CYS A 379 -18.25 13.66 -2.48
CA CYS A 379 -17.74 13.24 -1.18
C CYS A 379 -18.82 13.33 -0.10
N PRO A 380 -18.73 12.48 0.94
CA PRO A 380 -19.73 12.49 1.99
C PRO A 380 -19.69 13.84 2.70
N SER A 381 -20.82 14.56 2.70
CA SER A 381 -20.94 15.86 3.36
C SER A 381 -20.77 15.78 4.87
N SER A 382 -21.04 14.60 5.45
CA SER A 382 -20.80 14.26 6.85
C SER A 382 -19.32 14.27 7.25
N CYS A 383 -18.38 14.17 6.29
CA CYS A 383 -16.94 14.16 6.57
C CYS A 383 -16.28 15.55 6.51
N SER A 384 -17.05 16.65 6.59
CA SER A 384 -16.57 18.01 6.26
C SER A 384 -15.27 18.44 6.97
N GLY A 385 -15.01 17.94 8.19
CA GLY A 385 -13.79 18.22 8.96
C GLY A 385 -12.50 17.66 8.32
N ASP A 386 -12.57 16.53 7.62
CA ASP A 386 -11.40 15.82 7.08
C ASP A 386 -11.32 15.83 5.56
N LEU A 387 -12.29 16.42 4.84
CA LEU A 387 -12.29 16.44 3.37
C LEU A 387 -11.03 17.09 2.78
N ARG A 388 -10.37 17.99 3.52
CA ARG A 388 -9.09 18.61 3.12
C ARG A 388 -7.87 17.84 3.62
N ASN A 389 -8.04 16.85 4.49
CA ASN A 389 -6.95 16.03 4.99
C ASN A 389 -6.35 15.25 3.81
N LEU A 390 -5.02 15.29 3.68
CA LEU A 390 -4.31 14.57 2.64
C LEU A 390 -4.57 13.07 2.73
N MET A 391 -4.72 12.53 3.94
CA MET A 391 -5.01 11.13 4.21
C MET A 391 -6.50 10.77 4.08
N PHE A 392 -7.37 11.65 3.59
CA PHE A 392 -8.74 11.24 3.28
C PHE A 392 -8.76 10.35 2.02
N ALA A 393 -9.42 9.18 2.11
CA ALA A 393 -9.28 8.08 1.15
C ALA A 393 -9.73 8.39 -0.29
N TYR A 394 -10.57 9.41 -0.47
CA TYR A 394 -11.07 9.81 -1.79
C TYR A 394 -10.42 11.10 -2.26
N ALA A 395 -10.16 11.19 -3.57
CA ALA A 395 -9.89 12.47 -4.22
C ALA A 395 -11.21 13.14 -4.60
N CYS A 396 -11.64 14.06 -3.75
CA CYS A 396 -12.92 14.74 -3.86
C CYS A 396 -12.90 15.82 -4.95
N SER A 397 -13.79 15.71 -5.93
CA SER A 397 -13.96 16.74 -6.96
C SER A 397 -14.25 18.10 -6.32
N GLY A 398 -13.49 19.13 -6.73
CA GLY A 398 -13.64 20.49 -6.22
C GLY A 398 -13.06 20.74 -4.82
N VAL A 399 -12.49 19.73 -4.16
CA VAL A 399 -11.81 19.90 -2.86
C VAL A 399 -10.32 19.72 -3.05
N VAL A 400 -9.56 20.75 -2.69
CA VAL A 400 -8.09 20.64 -2.63
C VAL A 400 -7.71 19.99 -1.31
N GLN A 401 -7.20 18.76 -1.39
CA GLN A 401 -6.69 18.02 -0.24
C GLN A 401 -5.23 18.35 -0.03
N ASP A 402 -4.97 19.10 1.03
CA ASP A 402 -3.70 19.78 1.22
C ASP A 402 -3.38 20.12 2.67
N SER A 403 -3.92 19.33 3.61
CA SER A 403 -3.64 19.47 5.04
C SER A 403 -3.23 18.14 5.67
N LEU A 404 -2.31 18.20 6.61
CA LEU A 404 -2.01 17.14 7.58
C LEU A 404 -2.08 17.76 8.97
N THR A 405 -2.56 17.02 9.95
CA THR A 405 -2.53 17.47 11.35
C THR A 405 -1.10 17.45 11.89
N SER A 406 -0.82 18.17 12.98
CA SER A 406 0.52 18.17 13.59
C SER A 406 0.97 16.76 14.02
N GLU A 407 0.04 15.91 14.46
CA GLU A 407 0.34 14.52 14.83
C GLU A 407 0.72 13.68 13.60
N GLN A 408 -0.02 13.82 12.49
CA GLN A 408 0.31 13.16 11.23
C GLN A 408 1.69 13.59 10.72
N GLN A 409 1.99 14.89 10.75
CA GLN A 409 3.29 15.42 10.33
C GLN A 409 4.45 14.86 11.17
N ALA A 410 4.27 14.75 12.49
CA ALA A 410 5.30 14.19 13.37
C ALA A 410 5.56 12.72 13.08
N ILE A 411 4.51 11.91 12.87
CA ILE A 411 4.65 10.49 12.51
C ILE A 411 5.38 10.35 11.17
N GLU A 412 5.00 11.15 10.17
CA GLU A 412 5.63 11.12 8.84
C GLU A 412 7.13 11.42 8.94
N ARG A 413 7.53 12.48 9.64
CA ARG A 413 8.95 12.84 9.81
C ARG A 413 9.75 11.82 10.63
N GLN A 414 9.15 11.21 11.65
CA GLN A 414 9.78 10.14 12.43
C GLN A 414 10.01 8.88 11.59
N ASN A 415 9.01 8.47 10.81
CA ASN A 415 9.11 7.30 9.94
C ASN A 415 10.03 7.54 8.74
N MET A 416 10.09 8.77 8.23
CA MET A 416 11.05 9.15 7.20
C MET A 416 12.50 9.00 7.71
N ALA A 417 12.80 9.43 8.94
CA ALA A 417 14.13 9.26 9.53
C ALA A 417 14.54 7.79 9.67
N LEU A 418 13.60 6.91 10.02
CA LEU A 418 13.83 5.47 10.12
C LEU A 418 14.26 4.87 8.77
N LEU A 419 13.67 5.35 7.68
CA LEU A 419 13.89 4.80 6.33
C LEU A 419 15.13 5.37 5.64
N GLN A 420 15.59 6.56 6.03
CA GLN A 420 16.75 7.23 5.44
C GLN A 420 18.08 6.91 6.13
N GLY A 421 18.06 6.48 7.39
CA GLY A 421 19.25 6.33 8.23
C GLY A 421 20.10 5.07 7.99
N LYS A 422 20.44 4.75 6.73
CA LYS A 422 21.42 3.71 6.37
C LYS A 422 22.79 4.30 6.08
#